data_AF-A0A813HW25-F1
#
_entry.id   AF-A0A813HW25-F1
#
_cell.length_a   1.000
_cell.length_b   1.000
_cell.length_c   1.000
_cell.angle_alpha   90.00
_cell.angle_beta   90.00
_cell.angle_gamma   90.00
#
_symmetry.space_group_name_H-M   'P 1'
#
loop_
_entity.id
_entity.type
_entity.pdbx_description
1 polymer ?
#
loop_
_entity_poly.entity_id
_entity_poly.type
_entity_poly.pdbx_seq_one_letter_code
_entity_poly.pdbx_strand_id
1 'polypeptide(L)'
;PVWTAAVIEMDIGEKATFSLARKAVDFDPEGLSPSDSCSTWTVELLRIFDVDDVEEDFQQLLHLETSGGKERAEDLDAVAVHWRVRRWMAEGNPCVASSRERIAILPGHGLVNIEDQNAPPVNISVGEGQQEAVELIAMRVGPGGKGCLYLKSQALKGNRPAGCVIMDVELVAMDTCRGPGTSGWRGWQSLVGERETGDQWLEEADGRRKQLETFGTLRKSTADSADAEAHVAAQVHKFAYNADRRYRRALRWLAADDKAEDKKMQLEECTLKMRLAKASSLNHQRFGVAAETDPPEAEKAALKEAVELLDQVLKTSETLKNESVAYECQKMSLQVCIQAGENVEARRFLEKLMEMRPDDEELKSDTARINRLESVLSLKKGASCVEDLQKELQAAVTALDKEAASKVLETLLGMFKDCAVTWDAVRTCKVGKDVGNAMKMGDPDLASLARKVVGEIQALAQRAGLGF
;
A
#
# COMPACT_ATOMS: atom_id res chain seq x y z
N PRO A 1 -27.71 -30.57 9.91
CA PRO A 1 -28.03 -31.69 8.99
C PRO A 1 -29.53 -32.01 8.90
N VAL A 2 -30.18 -32.31 10.04
CA VAL A 2 -31.60 -32.72 10.06
C VAL A 2 -32.53 -31.55 9.71
N TRP A 3 -32.32 -30.37 10.30
CA TRP A 3 -33.06 -29.16 9.94
C TRP A 3 -32.91 -28.78 8.46
N THR A 4 -31.70 -28.91 7.92
CA THR A 4 -31.42 -28.67 6.50
C THR A 4 -32.18 -29.66 5.60
N ALA A 5 -32.17 -30.95 5.93
CA ALA A 5 -32.90 -31.96 5.19
C ALA A 5 -34.42 -31.72 5.23
N ALA A 6 -34.96 -31.34 6.39
CA ALA A 6 -36.36 -31.00 6.55
C ALA A 6 -36.76 -29.78 5.72
N VAL A 7 -35.97 -28.70 5.76
CA VAL A 7 -36.26 -27.44 5.05
C VAL A 7 -36.10 -27.57 3.54
N ILE A 8 -35.19 -28.41 3.04
CA ILE A 8 -35.02 -28.65 1.60
C ILE A 8 -36.26 -29.28 0.96
N GLU A 9 -37.03 -30.06 1.73
CA GLU A 9 -38.23 -30.75 1.25
C GLU A 9 -39.51 -29.91 1.41
N MET A 10 -39.43 -28.71 1.98
CA MET A 10 -40.59 -27.86 2.26
C MET A 10 -40.79 -26.75 1.23
N ASP A 11 -42.05 -26.43 0.95
CA ASP A 11 -42.44 -25.23 0.21
C ASP A 11 -42.50 -23.99 1.13
N ILE A 12 -42.31 -22.79 0.56
CA ILE A 12 -42.45 -21.53 1.32
C ILE A 12 -43.89 -21.38 1.82
N GLY A 13 -44.03 -21.19 3.14
CA GLY A 13 -45.30 -21.12 3.87
C GLY A 13 -45.80 -22.49 4.36
N GLU A 14 -45.12 -23.59 4.03
CA GLU A 14 -45.50 -24.92 4.48
C GLU A 14 -45.25 -25.10 5.97
N LYS A 15 -46.22 -25.72 6.65
CA LYS A 15 -46.11 -26.21 8.02
C LYS A 15 -46.02 -27.72 8.00
N ALA A 16 -44.84 -28.26 8.23
CA ALA A 16 -44.60 -29.69 8.25
C ALA A 16 -44.18 -30.14 9.66
N THR A 17 -44.65 -31.32 10.06
CA THR A 17 -44.27 -31.91 11.34
C THR A 17 -43.30 -33.06 11.07
N PHE A 18 -42.07 -32.92 11.56
CA PHE A 18 -41.02 -33.90 11.41
C PHE A 18 -40.86 -34.69 12.71
N SER A 19 -40.47 -35.95 12.61
CA SER A 19 -40.12 -36.75 13.78
C SER A 19 -38.82 -37.52 13.54
N LEU A 20 -37.87 -37.43 14.48
CA LEU A 20 -36.62 -38.20 14.43
C LEU A 20 -36.81 -39.49 15.21
N ALA A 21 -36.60 -40.62 14.54
CA ALA A 21 -36.65 -41.93 15.17
C ALA A 21 -35.43 -42.20 16.08
N ARG A 22 -34.29 -41.52 15.86
CA ARG A 22 -33.05 -41.63 16.66
C ARG A 22 -32.25 -40.33 16.63
N LYS A 23 -31.57 -40.02 17.74
CA LYS A 23 -30.64 -38.89 17.85
C LYS A 23 -29.51 -39.05 16.83
N ALA A 24 -29.35 -38.07 15.94
CA ALA A 24 -28.32 -38.06 14.90
C ALA A 24 -27.43 -36.82 14.95
N VAL A 25 -27.45 -36.07 16.07
CA VAL A 25 -26.74 -34.79 16.17
C VAL A 25 -25.96 -34.75 17.49
N ASP A 26 -24.64 -34.85 17.40
CA ASP A 26 -23.69 -34.68 18.51
C ASP A 26 -23.37 -33.19 18.79
N PHE A 27 -23.92 -32.27 17.99
CA PHE A 27 -23.62 -30.83 18.05
C PHE A 27 -24.91 -29.99 18.08
N ASP A 28 -25.24 -29.48 19.26
CA ASP A 28 -26.38 -28.58 19.51
C ASP A 28 -25.92 -27.33 20.28
N PRO A 29 -25.30 -26.37 19.59
CA PRO A 29 -24.70 -25.21 20.25
C PRO A 29 -25.73 -24.25 20.85
N GLU A 30 -27.00 -24.32 20.45
CA GLU A 30 -28.06 -23.38 20.85
C GLU A 30 -29.22 -24.02 21.61
N GLY A 31 -29.18 -25.33 21.88
CA GLY A 31 -30.29 -26.05 22.52
C GLY A 31 -31.54 -26.16 21.63
N LEU A 32 -31.37 -25.92 20.33
CA LEU A 32 -32.42 -25.96 19.32
C LEU A 32 -32.54 -27.35 18.69
N SER A 33 -31.60 -28.25 18.98
CA SER A 33 -31.72 -29.62 18.50
C SER A 33 -32.78 -30.39 19.28
N PRO A 34 -33.39 -31.39 18.65
CA PRO A 34 -34.32 -32.30 19.33
C PRO A 34 -33.66 -33.02 20.51
N SER A 35 -34.21 -32.85 21.71
CA SER A 35 -33.84 -33.64 22.89
C SER A 35 -34.65 -34.95 22.92
N ASP A 36 -34.22 -35.91 23.75
CA ASP A 36 -34.89 -37.21 23.91
C ASP A 36 -36.35 -37.08 24.41
N SER A 37 -36.74 -35.90 24.91
CA SER A 37 -38.11 -35.58 25.34
C SER A 37 -38.96 -34.90 24.27
N CYS A 38 -38.39 -34.52 23.12
CA CYS A 38 -39.08 -33.85 22.03
C CYS A 38 -38.67 -34.47 20.70
N SER A 39 -39.27 -35.61 20.36
CA SER A 39 -39.02 -36.38 19.13
C SER A 39 -39.68 -35.80 17.89
N THR A 40 -40.55 -34.80 18.05
CA THR A 40 -41.45 -34.29 17.02
C THR A 40 -41.46 -32.77 17.04
N TRP A 41 -41.25 -32.12 15.90
CA TRP A 41 -41.25 -30.66 15.78
C TRP A 41 -42.08 -30.23 14.59
N THR A 42 -42.79 -29.12 14.76
CA THR A 42 -43.48 -28.45 13.67
C THR A 42 -42.58 -27.33 13.17
N VAL A 43 -42.23 -27.39 11.90
CA VAL A 43 -41.42 -26.40 11.21
C VAL A 43 -42.34 -25.65 10.25
N GLU A 44 -42.25 -24.33 10.26
CA GLU A 44 -42.86 -23.47 9.26
C GLU A 44 -41.75 -22.84 8.43
N LEU A 45 -41.68 -23.16 7.14
CA LEU A 45 -40.70 -22.54 6.26
C LEU A 45 -41.21 -21.16 5.87
N LEU A 46 -40.78 -20.12 6.57
CA LEU A 46 -41.31 -18.78 6.35
C LEU A 46 -40.84 -18.17 5.01
N ARG A 47 -39.54 -18.25 4.73
CA ARG A 47 -38.88 -17.67 3.55
C ARG A 47 -37.57 -18.38 3.24
N ILE A 48 -37.20 -18.39 1.97
CA ILE A 48 -35.86 -18.71 1.48
C ILE A 48 -35.29 -17.44 0.85
N PHE A 49 -34.01 -17.19 1.06
CA PHE A 49 -33.26 -16.12 0.43
C PHE A 49 -32.12 -16.72 -0.37
N ASP A 50 -31.97 -16.29 -1.61
CA ASP A 50 -30.79 -16.60 -2.40
C ASP A 50 -29.63 -15.72 -1.90
N VAL A 51 -28.51 -16.37 -1.58
CA VAL A 51 -27.31 -15.69 -1.09
C VAL A 51 -26.10 -16.12 -1.90
N ASP A 52 -25.28 -15.13 -2.26
CA ASP A 52 -24.02 -15.34 -2.96
C ASP A 52 -22.90 -15.52 -1.93
N ASP A 53 -22.17 -16.62 -1.99
CA ASP A 53 -20.92 -16.79 -1.24
C ASP A 53 -19.79 -16.10 -2.01
N VAL A 54 -19.36 -14.94 -1.52
CA VAL A 54 -18.50 -14.02 -2.28
C VAL A 54 -17.12 -14.62 -2.60
N GLU A 55 -16.54 -15.31 -1.63
CA GLU A 55 -15.17 -15.86 -1.70
C GLU A 55 -15.16 -17.39 -1.76
N GLU A 56 -16.35 -18.01 -1.88
CA GLU A 56 -16.53 -19.48 -1.88
C GLU A 56 -15.96 -20.17 -0.61
N ASP A 57 -15.89 -19.43 0.50
CA ASP A 57 -15.35 -19.89 1.78
C ASP A 57 -16.36 -19.78 2.93
N PHE A 58 -17.59 -19.38 2.62
CA PHE A 58 -18.70 -19.11 3.54
C PHE A 58 -18.37 -18.10 4.65
N GLN A 59 -17.34 -17.26 4.49
CA GLN A 59 -17.03 -16.18 5.43
C GLN A 59 -17.88 -14.93 5.15
N GLN A 60 -18.30 -14.76 3.90
CA GLN A 60 -19.02 -13.60 3.39
C GLN A 60 -20.22 -14.05 2.55
N LEU A 61 -21.43 -13.94 3.11
CA LEU A 61 -22.66 -14.25 2.37
C LEU A 61 -23.38 -12.96 2.03
N LEU A 62 -23.61 -12.72 0.75
CA LEU A 62 -24.31 -11.55 0.25
C LEU A 62 -25.74 -11.91 -0.11
N HIS A 63 -26.70 -11.16 0.43
CA HIS A 63 -28.10 -11.23 0.06
C HIS A 63 -28.53 -9.89 -0.57
N LEU A 64 -29.07 -9.94 -1.79
CA LEU A 64 -29.64 -8.76 -2.44
C LEU A 64 -31.14 -8.68 -2.15
N GLU A 65 -31.54 -7.78 -1.24
CA GLU A 65 -32.95 -7.59 -0.89
C GLU A 65 -33.75 -6.93 -2.02
N THR A 66 -33.19 -5.88 -2.60
CA THR A 66 -33.78 -5.18 -3.75
C THR A 66 -32.71 -4.76 -4.73
N SER A 67 -32.91 -5.06 -6.02
CA SER A 67 -31.92 -4.75 -7.06
C SER A 67 -31.76 -3.26 -7.36
N GLY A 68 -32.77 -2.44 -7.01
CA GLY A 68 -32.83 -1.03 -7.38
C GLY A 68 -32.92 -0.79 -8.88
N GLY A 69 -32.43 0.38 -9.33
CA GLY A 69 -32.28 0.74 -10.74
C GLY A 69 -31.38 -0.23 -11.52
N LYS A 70 -31.32 -0.10 -12.85
CA LYS A 70 -30.53 -1.01 -13.72
C LYS A 70 -29.05 -0.67 -13.79
N GLU A 71 -28.68 0.59 -13.55
CA GLU A 71 -27.29 1.02 -13.56
C GLU A 71 -26.53 0.39 -12.39
N ARG A 72 -25.23 0.13 -12.59
CA ARG A 72 -24.34 -0.46 -11.59
C ARG A 72 -23.11 0.42 -11.45
N ALA A 73 -22.61 0.52 -10.23
CA ALA A 73 -21.40 1.29 -9.98
C ALA A 73 -20.20 0.58 -10.59
N GLU A 74 -19.39 1.34 -11.32
CA GLU A 74 -18.11 0.88 -11.82
C GLU A 74 -16.99 1.26 -10.86
N ASP A 75 -15.82 0.72 -11.13
CA ASP A 75 -14.60 1.02 -10.41
C ASP A 75 -14.30 2.54 -10.41
N LEU A 76 -14.00 3.09 -9.23
CA LEU A 76 -13.79 4.52 -8.93
C LEU A 76 -15.03 5.42 -9.03
N ASP A 77 -16.23 4.88 -9.23
CA ASP A 77 -17.45 5.69 -9.17
C ASP A 77 -17.77 6.14 -7.75
N ALA A 78 -18.32 7.35 -7.64
CA ALA A 78 -18.81 7.88 -6.39
C ALA A 78 -20.25 7.40 -6.16
N VAL A 79 -20.49 6.78 -5.03
CA VAL A 79 -21.82 6.30 -4.63
C VAL A 79 -22.22 6.94 -3.31
N ALA A 80 -23.48 7.36 -3.24
CA ALA A 80 -24.11 7.86 -2.03
C ALA A 80 -24.90 6.72 -1.40
N VAL A 81 -24.51 6.32 -0.19
CA VAL A 81 -25.03 5.14 0.48
C VAL A 81 -25.48 5.45 1.90
N HIS A 82 -26.48 4.71 2.35
CA HIS A 82 -26.68 4.48 3.77
C HIS A 82 -26.25 3.08 4.13
N TRP A 83 -25.57 2.95 5.25
CA TRP A 83 -25.19 1.66 5.79
C TRP A 83 -25.56 1.53 7.26
N ARG A 84 -25.71 0.28 7.71
CA ARG A 84 -25.97 -0.11 9.09
C ARG A 84 -25.23 -1.39 9.42
N VAL A 85 -24.50 -1.39 10.53
CA VAL A 85 -23.87 -2.59 11.10
C VAL A 85 -24.73 -3.11 12.24
N ARG A 86 -25.12 -4.38 12.19
CA ARG A 86 -25.83 -5.08 13.26
C ARG A 86 -25.01 -6.25 13.77
N ARG A 87 -25.10 -6.56 15.05
CA ARG A 87 -24.50 -7.79 15.61
C ARG A 87 -25.47 -8.95 15.38
N TRP A 88 -24.98 -10.08 14.88
CA TRP A 88 -25.78 -11.30 14.79
C TRP A 88 -25.84 -11.98 16.15
N MET A 89 -27.01 -12.01 16.80
CA MET A 89 -27.25 -12.67 18.09
C MET A 89 -28.56 -13.47 18.06
N ALA A 90 -28.67 -14.49 18.91
CA ALA A 90 -29.89 -15.30 19.03
C ALA A 90 -31.13 -14.49 19.49
N GLU A 91 -30.91 -13.47 20.32
CA GLU A 91 -31.96 -12.61 20.89
C GLU A 91 -32.41 -11.49 19.94
N GLY A 92 -31.78 -11.37 18.78
CA GLY A 92 -32.04 -10.34 17.79
C GLY A 92 -30.77 -9.72 17.22
N ASN A 93 -30.94 -8.69 16.39
CA ASN A 93 -29.83 -8.08 15.65
C ASN A 93 -29.66 -6.60 16.01
N PRO A 94 -29.13 -6.26 17.21
CA PRO A 94 -28.98 -4.88 17.63
C PRO A 94 -28.05 -4.11 16.70
N CYS A 95 -28.43 -2.86 16.40
CA CYS A 95 -27.59 -1.92 15.65
C CYS A 95 -26.37 -1.53 16.49
N VAL A 96 -25.18 -1.64 15.90
CA VAL A 96 -23.89 -1.30 16.52
C VAL A 96 -23.38 0.03 16.00
N ALA A 97 -23.61 0.32 14.71
CA ALA A 97 -23.23 1.57 14.07
C ALA A 97 -24.11 1.81 12.86
N SER A 98 -24.38 3.07 12.53
CA SER A 98 -25.19 3.44 11.37
C SER A 98 -24.71 4.75 10.77
N SER A 99 -24.73 4.84 9.45
CA SER A 99 -24.56 6.12 8.73
C SER A 99 -25.62 7.18 9.12
N ARG A 100 -26.73 6.74 9.72
CA ARG A 100 -27.82 7.60 10.22
C ARG A 100 -27.76 7.85 11.73
N GLU A 101 -26.70 7.43 12.39
CA GLU A 101 -26.58 7.54 13.85
C GLU A 101 -26.41 8.99 14.31
N ARG A 102 -27.21 9.38 15.31
CA ARG A 102 -27.13 10.68 15.98
C ARG A 102 -27.32 10.51 17.48
N ILE A 103 -26.59 11.29 18.27
CA ILE A 103 -26.76 11.34 19.72
C ILE A 103 -27.92 12.28 20.06
N ALA A 104 -28.91 11.77 20.80
CA ALA A 104 -30.01 12.55 21.34
C ALA A 104 -30.11 12.39 22.86
N ILE A 105 -30.60 13.43 23.54
CA ILE A 105 -30.90 13.36 24.98
C ILE A 105 -32.37 12.97 25.11
N LEU A 106 -32.63 11.75 25.61
CA LEU A 106 -33.98 11.27 25.87
C LEU A 106 -34.31 11.39 27.37
N PRO A 107 -35.48 11.96 27.75
CA PRO A 107 -35.90 12.04 29.14
C PRO A 107 -35.86 10.67 29.83
N GLY A 108 -35.17 10.59 30.97
CA GLY A 108 -35.03 9.36 31.76
C GLY A 108 -33.99 8.34 31.26
N HIS A 109 -33.40 8.54 30.07
CA HIS A 109 -32.45 7.60 29.46
C HIS A 109 -31.06 8.24 29.20
N GLY A 110 -30.94 9.57 29.31
CA GLY A 110 -29.68 10.28 29.10
C GLY A 110 -29.32 10.41 27.63
N LEU A 111 -28.02 10.36 27.31
CA LEU A 111 -27.53 10.36 25.93
C LEU A 111 -27.74 8.98 25.32
N VAL A 112 -28.54 8.91 24.25
CA VAL A 112 -28.87 7.68 23.54
C VAL A 112 -28.60 7.87 22.06
N ASN A 113 -28.05 6.86 21.40
CA ASN A 113 -27.89 6.83 19.96
C ASN A 113 -29.24 6.52 19.32
N ILE A 114 -29.70 7.39 18.43
CA ILE A 114 -30.92 7.24 17.64
C ILE A 114 -30.57 7.30 16.15
N GLU A 115 -31.41 6.69 15.31
CA GLU A 115 -31.26 6.83 13.87
C GLU A 115 -32.14 7.98 13.34
N ASP A 116 -31.49 8.95 12.70
CA ASP A 116 -32.15 10.05 12.00
C ASP A 116 -32.47 9.62 10.56
N GLN A 117 -33.75 9.42 10.26
CA GLN A 117 -34.20 9.03 8.91
C GLN A 117 -33.90 10.10 7.85
N ASN A 118 -33.65 11.35 8.26
CA ASN A 118 -33.34 12.45 7.35
C ASN A 118 -31.83 12.74 7.25
N ALA A 119 -30.98 11.92 7.87
CA ALA A 119 -29.54 12.07 7.73
C ALA A 119 -29.13 11.96 6.25
N PRO A 120 -28.20 12.79 5.76
CA PRO A 120 -27.71 12.68 4.39
C PRO A 120 -26.94 11.36 4.20
N PRO A 121 -26.94 10.79 2.99
CA PRO A 121 -26.13 9.62 2.69
C PRO A 121 -24.63 9.94 2.77
N VAL A 122 -23.83 8.92 3.03
CA VAL A 122 -22.38 9.00 3.02
C VAL A 122 -21.89 8.73 1.60
N ASN A 123 -20.98 9.57 1.10
CA ASN A 123 -20.35 9.33 -0.19
C ASN A 123 -19.12 8.44 0.01
N ILE A 124 -19.01 7.39 -0.79
CA ILE A 124 -17.82 6.55 -0.87
C ILE A 124 -17.45 6.34 -2.34
N SER A 125 -16.19 6.01 -2.58
CA SER A 125 -15.71 5.62 -3.90
C SER A 125 -15.56 4.11 -4.00
N VAL A 126 -16.12 3.51 -5.03
CA VAL A 126 -16.02 2.06 -5.27
C VAL A 126 -14.59 1.69 -5.68
N GLY A 127 -14.05 0.62 -5.09
CA GLY A 127 -12.68 0.15 -5.35
C GLY A 127 -11.60 0.95 -4.61
N GLU A 128 -12.02 1.93 -3.80
CA GLU A 128 -11.24 2.74 -2.85
C GLU A 128 -10.54 1.92 -1.75
N GLY A 129 -11.18 0.81 -1.36
CA GLY A 129 -10.91 0.13 -0.11
C GLY A 129 -11.20 1.02 1.11
N GLN A 130 -12.10 2.00 0.99
CA GLN A 130 -12.56 2.85 2.09
C GLN A 130 -13.49 2.04 3.00
N GLN A 131 -14.44 1.31 2.41
CA GLN A 131 -15.35 0.40 3.10
C GLN A 131 -15.69 -0.80 2.20
N GLU A 132 -14.83 -1.83 2.20
CA GLU A 132 -14.92 -2.99 1.31
C GLU A 132 -16.32 -3.64 1.28
N ALA A 133 -16.95 -3.83 2.45
CA ALA A 133 -18.31 -4.40 2.54
C ALA A 133 -19.36 -3.56 1.79
N VAL A 134 -19.24 -2.23 1.86
CA VAL A 134 -20.19 -1.30 1.25
C VAL A 134 -19.97 -1.20 -0.24
N GLU A 135 -18.71 -1.12 -0.66
CA GLU A 135 -18.31 -1.14 -2.07
C GLU A 135 -18.80 -2.42 -2.76
N LEU A 136 -18.64 -3.57 -2.09
CA LEU A 136 -19.07 -4.88 -2.57
C LEU A 136 -20.57 -4.98 -2.83
N ILE A 137 -21.40 -4.38 -1.98
CA ILE A 137 -22.85 -4.32 -2.19
C ILE A 137 -23.19 -3.28 -3.27
N ALA A 138 -22.58 -2.10 -3.22
CA ALA A 138 -22.85 -0.99 -4.14
C ALA A 138 -22.58 -1.36 -5.61
N MET A 139 -21.61 -2.24 -5.89
CA MET A 139 -21.34 -2.75 -7.25
C MET A 139 -22.46 -3.67 -7.80
N ARG A 140 -23.28 -4.27 -6.94
CA ARG A 140 -24.29 -5.29 -7.33
C ARG A 140 -25.72 -4.77 -7.35
N VAL A 141 -25.98 -3.66 -6.69
CA VAL A 141 -27.29 -2.99 -6.70
C VAL A 141 -27.24 -1.69 -7.50
N GLY A 142 -28.38 -1.25 -8.02
CA GLY A 142 -28.53 0.09 -8.60
C GLY A 142 -29.17 1.07 -7.62
N PRO A 143 -29.32 2.35 -7.98
CA PRO A 143 -29.94 3.36 -7.12
C PRO A 143 -31.33 2.91 -6.60
N GLY A 144 -31.58 3.08 -5.31
CA GLY A 144 -32.72 2.56 -4.57
C GLY A 144 -32.62 1.07 -4.16
N GLY A 145 -31.53 0.40 -4.51
CA GLY A 145 -31.29 -1.01 -4.19
C GLY A 145 -30.71 -1.22 -2.79
N LYS A 146 -30.95 -2.40 -2.24
CA LYS A 146 -30.58 -2.80 -0.88
C LYS A 146 -29.92 -4.17 -0.89
N GLY A 147 -28.84 -4.30 -0.14
CA GLY A 147 -28.17 -5.56 0.08
C GLY A 147 -27.70 -5.71 1.53
N CYS A 148 -27.55 -6.95 1.94
CA CYS A 148 -27.10 -7.35 3.26
C CYS A 148 -25.89 -8.29 3.11
N LEU A 149 -24.80 -7.97 3.79
CA LEU A 149 -23.62 -8.83 3.85
C LEU A 149 -23.50 -9.43 5.24
N TYR A 150 -23.57 -10.76 5.33
CA TYR A 150 -23.35 -11.52 6.54
C TYR A 150 -21.87 -11.86 6.65
N LEU A 151 -21.24 -11.38 7.72
CA LEU A 151 -19.79 -11.44 7.90
C LEU A 151 -19.44 -12.26 9.14
N LYS A 152 -18.68 -13.34 8.95
CA LYS A 152 -18.13 -14.16 10.04
C LYS A 152 -16.94 -13.50 10.71
N SER A 153 -16.52 -14.08 11.83
CA SER A 153 -15.43 -13.58 12.67
C SER A 153 -14.11 -13.27 11.95
N GLN A 154 -13.84 -13.95 10.83
CA GLN A 154 -12.58 -13.89 10.08
C GLN A 154 -12.67 -13.09 8.75
N ALA A 155 -13.86 -12.67 8.34
CA ALA A 155 -14.10 -11.91 7.11
C ALA A 155 -13.71 -10.41 7.24
N LEU A 156 -13.09 -9.85 6.19
CA LEU A 156 -12.67 -8.43 6.05
C LEU A 156 -11.65 -7.94 7.09
N LYS A 157 -10.62 -7.21 6.63
CA LYS A 157 -9.48 -6.79 7.47
C LYS A 157 -9.61 -5.33 7.93
N GLY A 158 -10.07 -5.11 9.17
CA GLY A 158 -9.93 -3.81 9.87
C GLY A 158 -11.16 -3.34 10.65
N ASN A 159 -10.94 -2.73 11.82
CA ASN A 159 -11.87 -1.90 12.62
C ASN A 159 -13.32 -2.39 12.79
N ARG A 160 -13.57 -3.69 12.76
CA ARG A 160 -14.92 -4.23 12.95
C ARG A 160 -15.19 -4.66 14.39
N PRO A 161 -16.47 -4.64 14.82
CA PRO A 161 -16.88 -5.27 16.05
C PRO A 161 -16.50 -6.76 16.07
N ALA A 162 -16.12 -7.26 17.25
CA ALA A 162 -15.91 -8.69 17.47
C ALA A 162 -17.21 -9.48 17.27
N GLY A 163 -17.08 -10.70 16.71
CA GLY A 163 -18.20 -11.60 16.42
C GLY A 163 -18.73 -11.49 14.99
N CYS A 164 -19.82 -12.23 14.73
CA CYS A 164 -20.54 -12.20 13.46
C CYS A 164 -21.40 -10.93 13.36
N VAL A 165 -21.35 -10.26 12.21
CA VAL A 165 -22.08 -9.01 11.97
C VAL A 165 -22.85 -9.07 10.66
N ILE A 166 -23.90 -8.26 10.56
CA ILE A 166 -24.66 -8.02 9.35
C ILE A 166 -24.42 -6.58 8.93
N MET A 167 -24.00 -6.36 7.68
CA MET A 167 -23.87 -5.04 7.10
C MET A 167 -25.00 -4.83 6.10
N ASP A 168 -25.94 -3.95 6.43
CA ASP A 168 -27.01 -3.53 5.52
C ASP A 168 -26.54 -2.28 4.76
N VAL A 169 -26.77 -2.25 3.45
CA VAL A 169 -26.43 -1.11 2.60
C VAL A 169 -27.59 -0.79 1.67
N GLU A 170 -27.95 0.49 1.63
CA GLU A 170 -28.91 1.08 0.71
C GLU A 170 -28.16 2.04 -0.21
N LEU A 171 -28.15 1.76 -1.52
CA LEU A 171 -27.58 2.66 -2.52
C LEU A 171 -28.60 3.74 -2.84
N VAL A 172 -28.34 4.98 -2.44
CA VAL A 172 -29.27 6.11 -2.62
C VAL A 172 -29.11 6.72 -4.00
N ALA A 173 -27.87 7.04 -4.37
CA ALA A 173 -27.54 7.64 -5.64
C ALA A 173 -26.15 7.20 -6.08
N MET A 174 -25.89 7.37 -7.36
CA MET A 174 -24.61 7.07 -7.99
C MET A 174 -24.29 8.22 -8.93
N ASP A 175 -23.06 8.71 -8.85
CA ASP A 175 -22.52 9.65 -9.82
C ASP A 175 -21.52 8.90 -10.71
N THR A 176 -22.04 8.41 -11.84
CA THR A 176 -21.19 7.76 -12.84
C THR A 176 -20.29 8.83 -13.46
N CYS A 177 -19.00 8.80 -13.15
CA CYS A 177 -18.05 9.73 -13.72
C CYS A 177 -17.77 9.31 -15.17
N ARG A 178 -18.52 9.85 -16.14
CA ARG A 178 -18.44 9.44 -17.56
C ARG A 178 -17.40 10.22 -18.39
N GLY A 179 -16.41 10.82 -17.75
CA GLY A 179 -15.41 11.66 -18.41
C GLY A 179 -16.02 12.84 -19.18
N PRO A 180 -15.33 13.40 -20.20
CA PRO A 180 -15.84 14.48 -21.02
C PRO A 180 -16.92 13.99 -21.99
N GLY A 181 -18.09 13.63 -21.48
CA GLY A 181 -19.30 13.41 -22.28
C GLY A 181 -20.01 14.72 -22.61
N THR A 182 -20.22 14.98 -23.91
CA THR A 182 -20.69 16.24 -24.56
C THR A 182 -19.90 17.48 -24.17
N SER A 183 -19.17 18.04 -25.15
CA SER A 183 -18.41 19.30 -25.06
C SER A 183 -19.09 20.35 -24.18
N GLY A 184 -18.50 20.62 -23.00
CA GLY A 184 -19.06 21.58 -22.05
C GLY A 184 -18.38 21.56 -20.68
N TRP A 185 -18.82 22.48 -19.81
CA TRP A 185 -18.27 22.70 -18.47
C TRP A 185 -18.35 21.47 -17.56
N ARG A 186 -19.38 20.62 -17.68
CA ARG A 186 -19.56 19.43 -16.84
C ARG A 186 -18.48 18.38 -17.05
N GLY A 187 -18.11 18.10 -18.30
CA GLY A 187 -17.03 17.14 -18.61
C GLY A 187 -15.67 17.58 -18.05
N TRP A 188 -15.38 18.88 -18.14
CA TRP A 188 -14.19 19.47 -17.53
C TRP A 188 -14.23 19.39 -15.99
N GLN A 189 -15.38 19.64 -15.37
CA GLN A 189 -15.53 19.48 -13.91
C GLN A 189 -15.28 18.05 -13.45
N SER A 190 -15.77 17.04 -14.19
CA SER A 190 -15.50 15.64 -13.86
C SER A 190 -14.02 15.29 -13.99
N LEU A 191 -13.34 15.79 -15.02
CA LEU A 191 -11.89 15.60 -15.19
C LEU A 191 -11.10 16.22 -14.03
N VAL A 192 -11.40 17.47 -13.69
CA VAL A 192 -10.73 18.17 -12.59
C VAL A 192 -11.04 17.51 -11.25
N GLY A 193 -12.28 17.10 -11.01
CA GLY A 193 -12.67 16.40 -9.79
C GLY A 193 -11.93 15.06 -9.64
N GLU A 194 -11.77 14.31 -10.73
CA GLU A 194 -11.00 13.07 -10.75
C GLU A 194 -9.51 13.31 -10.42
N ARG A 195 -8.92 14.36 -10.99
CA ARG A 195 -7.55 14.78 -10.64
C ARG A 195 -7.46 15.18 -9.18
N GLU A 196 -8.38 15.99 -8.66
CA GLU A 196 -8.38 16.48 -7.28
C GLU A 196 -8.48 15.33 -6.27
N THR A 197 -9.33 14.32 -6.54
CA THR A 197 -9.37 13.10 -5.72
C THR A 197 -8.06 12.32 -5.83
N GLY A 198 -7.47 12.21 -7.03
CA GLY A 198 -6.14 11.63 -7.20
C GLY A 198 -5.05 12.36 -6.40
N ASP A 199 -5.07 13.69 -6.41
CA ASP A 199 -4.13 14.54 -5.69
C ASP A 199 -4.24 14.35 -4.17
N GLN A 200 -5.46 14.24 -3.63
CA GLN A 200 -5.67 13.92 -2.20
C GLN A 200 -5.00 12.59 -1.82
N TRP A 201 -5.23 11.54 -2.60
CA TRP A 201 -4.59 10.24 -2.37
C TRP A 201 -3.07 10.31 -2.50
N LEU A 202 -2.56 11.03 -3.50
CA LEU A 202 -1.13 11.19 -3.71
C LEU A 202 -0.45 11.98 -2.57
N GLU A 203 -1.12 13.00 -2.03
CA GLU A 203 -0.67 13.75 -0.86
C GLU A 203 -0.62 12.87 0.39
N GLU A 204 -1.64 12.01 0.61
CA GLU A 204 -1.61 11.04 1.70
C GLU A 204 -0.45 10.04 1.52
N ALA A 205 -0.23 9.53 0.30
CA ALA A 205 0.88 8.63 -0.01
C ALA A 205 2.24 9.30 0.29
N ASP A 206 2.46 10.53 -0.18
CA ASP A 206 3.71 11.28 0.07
C ASP A 206 3.89 11.61 1.56
N GLY A 207 2.80 11.91 2.27
CA GLY A 207 2.82 12.10 3.73
C GLY A 207 3.28 10.86 4.49
N ARG A 208 2.75 9.68 4.13
CA ARG A 208 3.16 8.39 4.72
C ARG A 208 4.59 8.02 4.33
N ARG A 209 5.01 8.30 3.09
CA ARG A 209 6.39 8.11 2.63
C ARG A 209 7.37 8.97 3.44
N LYS A 210 7.06 10.25 3.67
CA LYS A 210 7.86 11.13 4.54
C LYS A 210 7.94 10.61 5.97
N GLN A 211 6.88 9.98 6.48
CA GLN A 211 6.89 9.30 7.78
C GLN A 211 7.87 8.11 7.79
N LEU A 212 7.99 7.35 6.70
CA LEU A 212 9.00 6.28 6.58
C LEU A 212 10.44 6.83 6.58
N GLU A 213 10.67 7.96 5.92
CA GLU A 213 11.99 8.61 5.93
C GLU A 213 12.42 9.04 7.34
N THR A 214 11.48 9.41 8.22
CA THR A 214 11.80 9.77 9.61
C THR A 214 12.04 8.56 10.52
N PHE A 215 11.43 7.41 10.23
CA PHE A 215 11.78 6.16 10.92
C PHE A 215 13.25 5.80 10.71
N GLY A 216 13.73 5.89 9.47
CA GLY A 216 15.12 5.58 9.12
C GLY A 216 16.17 6.51 9.75
N THR A 217 15.79 7.70 10.20
CA THR A 217 16.73 8.65 10.84
C THR A 217 16.74 8.57 12.36
N LEU A 218 15.72 7.99 13.00
CA LEU A 218 15.48 8.17 14.44
C LEU A 218 15.67 6.91 15.33
N ARG A 219 15.82 5.69 14.80
CA ARG A 219 15.86 4.49 15.68
C ARG A 219 16.86 3.39 15.29
N LYS A 220 17.46 2.79 16.33
CA LYS A 220 17.88 1.38 16.33
C LYS A 220 16.62 0.55 16.16
N SER A 221 16.44 -0.12 15.02
CA SER A 221 15.26 -0.94 14.75
C SER A 221 15.10 -2.01 15.84
N THR A 222 13.96 -1.98 16.52
CA THR A 222 13.50 -3.07 17.40
C THR A 222 12.48 -3.90 16.62
N ALA A 223 12.20 -5.14 17.01
CA ALA A 223 11.20 -5.97 16.32
C ALA A 223 9.84 -5.24 16.17
N ASP A 224 9.42 -4.49 17.19
CA ASP A 224 8.18 -3.71 17.18
C ASP A 224 8.15 -2.54 16.16
N SER A 225 9.31 -2.07 15.67
CA SER A 225 9.34 -1.01 14.64
C SER A 225 9.18 -1.55 13.22
N ALA A 226 9.52 -2.83 12.99
CA ALA A 226 9.39 -3.46 11.68
C ALA A 226 7.92 -3.58 11.25
N ASP A 227 7.03 -3.99 12.16
CA ASP A 227 5.59 -4.10 11.89
C ASP A 227 4.96 -2.72 11.63
N ALA A 228 5.41 -1.70 12.35
CA ALA A 228 4.96 -0.32 12.15
C ALA A 228 5.42 0.24 10.79
N GLU A 229 6.68 0.00 10.40
CA GLU A 229 7.19 0.39 9.08
C GLU A 229 6.46 -0.34 7.94
N ALA A 230 6.24 -1.65 8.08
CA ALA A 230 5.49 -2.44 7.10
C ALA A 230 4.04 -1.94 6.96
N HIS A 231 3.39 -1.58 8.08
CA HIS A 231 2.04 -1.01 8.05
C HIS A 231 2.01 0.33 7.32
N VAL A 232 2.96 1.24 7.59
CA VAL A 232 3.02 2.55 6.91
C VAL A 232 3.37 2.37 5.43
N ALA A 233 4.28 1.45 5.08
CA ALA A 233 4.58 1.12 3.69
C ALA A 233 3.33 0.61 2.93
N ALA A 234 2.55 -0.29 3.55
CA ALA A 234 1.28 -0.75 2.97
C ALA A 234 0.29 0.41 2.74
N GLN A 235 0.27 1.42 3.61
CA GLN A 235 -0.54 2.63 3.41
C GLN A 235 -0.03 3.47 2.23
N VAL A 236 1.29 3.66 2.08
CA VAL A 236 1.88 4.35 0.92
C VAL A 236 1.43 3.68 -0.37
N HIS A 237 1.57 2.35 -0.47
CA HIS A 237 1.18 1.58 -1.64
C HIS A 237 -0.32 1.71 -1.92
N LYS A 238 -1.18 1.56 -0.91
CA LYS A 238 -2.63 1.71 -1.05
C LYS A 238 -3.01 3.07 -1.62
N PHE A 239 -2.50 4.14 -1.02
CA PHE A 239 -2.84 5.51 -1.44
C PHE A 239 -2.27 5.85 -2.82
N ALA A 240 -1.03 5.44 -3.10
CA ALA A 240 -0.42 5.62 -4.41
C ALA A 240 -1.16 4.83 -5.52
N TYR A 241 -1.61 3.61 -5.22
CA TYR A 241 -2.41 2.79 -6.13
C TYR A 241 -3.76 3.44 -6.47
N ASN A 242 -4.45 4.00 -5.47
CA ASN A 242 -5.71 4.71 -5.68
C ASN A 242 -5.48 5.96 -6.54
N ALA A 243 -4.43 6.74 -6.26
CA ALA A 243 -4.07 7.90 -7.08
C ALA A 243 -3.74 7.51 -8.54
N ASP A 244 -2.92 6.47 -8.74
CA ASP A 244 -2.55 5.94 -10.07
C ASP A 244 -3.79 5.62 -10.91
N ARG A 245 -4.75 4.89 -10.32
CA ARG A 245 -6.00 4.51 -10.99
C ARG A 245 -6.86 5.70 -11.39
N ARG A 246 -6.96 6.72 -10.53
CA ARG A 246 -7.65 7.98 -10.82
C ARG A 246 -7.02 8.71 -12.00
N TYR A 247 -5.70 8.89 -11.97
CA TYR A 247 -4.99 9.58 -13.06
C TYR A 247 -5.06 8.81 -14.39
N ARG A 248 -4.96 7.48 -14.37
CA ARG A 248 -5.16 6.65 -15.57
C ARG A 248 -6.57 6.76 -16.13
N ARG A 249 -7.60 6.82 -15.28
CA ARG A 249 -8.98 7.04 -15.72
C ARG A 249 -9.14 8.42 -16.36
N ALA A 250 -8.62 9.47 -15.73
CA ALA A 250 -8.60 10.83 -16.28
C ALA A 250 -7.84 10.95 -17.62
N LEU A 251 -6.69 10.29 -17.77
CA LEU A 251 -5.93 10.28 -19.02
C LEU A 251 -6.66 9.52 -20.14
N ARG A 252 -7.34 8.41 -19.84
CA ARG A 252 -8.18 7.69 -20.82
C ARG A 252 -9.30 8.59 -21.36
N TRP A 253 -9.90 9.39 -20.49
CA TRP A 253 -10.91 10.36 -20.86
C TRP A 253 -10.38 11.47 -21.77
N LEU A 254 -9.18 11.98 -21.48
CA LEU A 254 -8.51 12.97 -22.34
C LEU A 254 -8.15 12.38 -23.72
N ALA A 255 -7.71 11.13 -23.78
CA ALA A 255 -7.34 10.46 -25.02
C ALA A 255 -8.53 10.16 -25.96
N ALA A 256 -9.75 10.08 -25.41
CA ALA A 256 -10.96 9.86 -26.19
C ALA A 256 -11.48 11.12 -26.92
N ASP A 257 -10.97 12.30 -26.54
CA ASP A 257 -11.39 13.59 -27.09
C ASP A 257 -10.38 14.03 -28.17
N ASP A 258 -10.85 14.21 -29.41
CA ASP A 258 -10.03 14.49 -30.61
C ASP A 258 -9.54 15.97 -30.68
N LYS A 259 -9.08 16.51 -29.55
CA LYS A 259 -8.80 17.95 -29.36
C LYS A 259 -7.33 18.22 -29.08
N ALA A 260 -6.46 17.63 -29.89
CA ALA A 260 -5.01 17.76 -29.81
C ALA A 260 -4.48 19.21 -29.83
N GLU A 261 -5.30 20.21 -30.18
CA GLU A 261 -4.91 21.63 -30.27
C GLU A 261 -5.36 22.51 -29.07
N ASP A 262 -6.17 22.00 -28.14
CA ASP A 262 -6.60 22.80 -26.98
C ASP A 262 -5.48 22.87 -25.93
N LYS A 263 -4.81 24.04 -25.86
CA LYS A 263 -3.75 24.31 -24.88
C LYS A 263 -4.17 24.00 -23.44
N LYS A 264 -5.44 24.23 -23.07
CA LYS A 264 -5.93 23.95 -21.72
C LYS A 264 -5.93 22.44 -21.44
N MET A 265 -6.37 21.64 -22.41
CA MET A 265 -6.38 20.18 -22.31
C MET A 265 -4.96 19.61 -22.28
N GLN A 266 -4.05 20.15 -23.10
CA GLN A 266 -2.63 19.76 -23.09
C GLN A 266 -1.95 20.04 -21.74
N LEU A 267 -2.27 21.17 -21.10
CA LEU A 267 -1.73 21.49 -19.77
C LEU A 267 -2.26 20.55 -18.68
N GLU A 268 -3.54 20.18 -18.76
CA GLU A 268 -4.15 19.22 -17.85
C GLU A 268 -3.57 17.81 -18.05
N GLU A 269 -3.39 17.39 -19.30
CA GLU A 269 -2.71 16.14 -19.65
C GLU A 269 -1.29 16.13 -19.08
N CYS A 270 -0.53 17.22 -19.22
CA CYS A 270 0.80 17.34 -18.64
C CYS A 270 0.76 17.17 -17.11
N THR A 271 -0.19 17.81 -16.44
CA THR A 271 -0.38 17.71 -14.99
C THR A 271 -0.68 16.27 -14.59
N LEU A 272 -1.64 15.63 -15.24
CA LEU A 272 -2.01 14.24 -14.98
C LEU A 272 -0.86 13.27 -15.23
N LYS A 273 -0.07 13.44 -16.28
CA LYS A 273 1.12 12.60 -16.57
C LYS A 273 2.19 12.75 -15.50
N MET A 274 2.50 13.96 -15.05
CA MET A 274 3.45 14.18 -13.95
C MET A 274 2.97 13.52 -12.66
N ARG A 275 1.68 13.67 -12.34
CA ARG A 275 1.08 13.07 -11.15
C ARG A 275 1.03 11.55 -11.21
N LEU A 276 0.70 10.99 -12.37
CA LEU A 276 0.74 9.54 -12.63
C LEU A 276 2.15 8.99 -12.50
N ALA A 277 3.17 9.68 -13.04
CA ALA A 277 4.56 9.25 -12.91
C ALA A 277 4.96 9.10 -11.42
N LYS A 278 4.57 10.06 -10.58
CA LYS A 278 4.80 10.00 -9.13
C LYS A 278 3.99 8.89 -8.44
N ALA A 279 2.71 8.76 -8.79
CA ALA A 279 1.85 7.73 -8.19
C ALA A 279 2.35 6.33 -8.52
N SER A 280 2.70 6.08 -9.79
CA SER A 280 3.24 4.80 -10.27
C SER A 280 4.58 4.47 -9.59
N SER A 281 5.50 5.44 -9.48
CA SER A 281 6.78 5.23 -8.80
C SER A 281 6.59 4.90 -7.32
N LEU A 282 5.70 5.62 -6.61
CA LEU A 282 5.39 5.36 -5.19
C LEU A 282 4.69 4.03 -4.97
N ASN A 283 3.77 3.65 -5.85
CA ASN A 283 3.02 2.41 -5.74
C ASN A 283 3.94 1.17 -5.79
N HIS A 284 5.07 1.27 -6.47
CA HIS A 284 6.04 0.17 -6.54
C HIS A 284 7.34 0.42 -5.75
N GLN A 285 7.47 1.58 -5.09
CA GLN A 285 8.67 1.93 -4.33
C GLN A 285 8.88 0.98 -3.15
N ARG A 286 10.08 0.43 -3.01
CA ARG A 286 10.44 -0.38 -1.84
C ARG A 286 10.86 0.48 -0.66
N PHE A 287 10.55 0.00 0.55
CA PHE A 287 10.87 0.66 1.81
C PHE A 287 11.56 -0.29 2.79
N GLY A 288 12.32 0.27 3.74
CA GLY A 288 13.02 -0.50 4.78
C GLY A 288 13.99 -1.53 4.21
N VAL A 289 14.01 -2.73 4.79
CA VAL A 289 14.88 -3.86 4.36
C VAL A 289 14.65 -4.22 2.89
N ALA A 290 13.41 -4.08 2.40
CA ALA A 290 13.10 -4.39 1.01
C ALA A 290 13.81 -3.44 0.03
N ALA A 291 14.22 -2.23 0.45
CA ALA A 291 14.99 -1.32 -0.41
C ALA A 291 16.45 -1.77 -0.60
N GLU A 292 16.93 -2.73 0.21
CA GLU A 292 18.32 -3.20 0.12
C GLU A 292 18.53 -4.25 -0.98
N THR A 293 17.46 -4.92 -1.42
CA THR A 293 17.50 -5.99 -2.43
C THR A 293 17.49 -5.43 -3.87
N ASP A 294 17.48 -6.31 -4.87
CA ASP A 294 17.27 -5.90 -6.26
C ASP A 294 15.79 -5.53 -6.52
N PRO A 295 15.53 -4.49 -7.33
CA PRO A 295 14.17 -4.07 -7.63
C PRO A 295 13.42 -5.14 -8.43
N PRO A 296 12.18 -5.49 -8.07
CA PRO A 296 11.35 -6.40 -8.84
C PRO A 296 11.00 -5.79 -10.20
N GLU A 297 10.65 -6.65 -11.17
CA GLU A 297 10.30 -6.22 -12.53
C GLU A 297 9.15 -5.21 -12.58
N ALA A 298 8.18 -5.31 -11.66
CA ALA A 298 7.09 -4.34 -11.55
C ALA A 298 7.59 -2.93 -11.19
N GLU A 299 8.57 -2.80 -10.30
CA GLU A 299 9.17 -1.51 -9.94
C GLU A 299 9.98 -0.94 -11.11
N LYS A 300 10.78 -1.77 -11.78
CA LYS A 300 11.51 -1.34 -12.98
C LYS A 300 10.58 -0.87 -14.09
N ALA A 301 9.48 -1.58 -14.33
CA ALA A 301 8.48 -1.21 -15.31
C ALA A 301 7.79 0.12 -14.96
N ALA A 302 7.40 0.30 -13.69
CA ALA A 302 6.79 1.52 -13.19
C ALA A 302 7.73 2.74 -13.30
N LEU A 303 9.00 2.57 -12.93
CA LEU A 303 10.01 3.64 -13.05
C LEU A 303 10.26 4.00 -14.52
N LYS A 304 10.33 3.01 -15.40
CA LYS A 304 10.45 3.25 -16.85
C LYS A 304 9.25 4.02 -17.40
N GLU A 305 8.03 3.61 -17.05
CA GLU A 305 6.80 4.32 -17.43
C GLU A 305 6.81 5.76 -16.90
N ALA A 306 7.22 5.97 -15.65
CA ALA A 306 7.31 7.29 -15.04
C ALA A 306 8.28 8.22 -15.80
N VAL A 307 9.46 7.72 -16.18
CA VAL A 307 10.44 8.48 -16.99
C VAL A 307 9.86 8.81 -18.38
N GLU A 308 9.24 7.85 -19.05
CA GLU A 308 8.62 8.07 -20.37
C GLU A 308 7.49 9.11 -20.32
N LEU A 309 6.67 9.10 -19.27
CA LEU A 309 5.62 10.09 -19.05
C LEU A 309 6.22 11.49 -18.86
N LEU A 310 7.25 11.64 -18.04
CA LEU A 310 7.89 12.93 -17.77
C LEU A 310 8.62 13.47 -19.01
N ASP A 311 9.27 12.62 -19.79
CA ASP A 311 9.89 13.01 -21.06
C ASP A 311 8.85 13.55 -22.06
N GLN A 312 7.66 12.95 -22.11
CA GLN A 312 6.56 13.48 -22.92
C GLN A 312 6.12 14.86 -22.42
N VAL A 313 6.00 15.06 -21.11
CA VAL A 313 5.62 16.35 -20.52
C VAL A 313 6.66 17.42 -20.83
N LEU A 314 7.95 17.11 -20.73
CA LEU A 314 9.01 18.06 -21.08
C LEU A 314 8.91 18.51 -22.53
N LYS A 315 8.76 17.59 -23.49
CA LYS A 315 8.58 17.92 -24.91
C LYS A 315 7.35 18.81 -25.16
N THR A 316 6.24 18.49 -24.49
CA THR A 316 5.02 19.30 -24.58
C THR A 316 5.21 20.68 -23.96
N SER A 317 5.91 20.78 -22.82
CA SER A 317 6.19 22.05 -22.14
C SER A 317 7.08 22.99 -22.97
N GLU A 318 8.05 22.45 -23.69
CA GLU A 318 8.90 23.19 -24.63
C GLU A 318 8.07 23.71 -25.81
N THR A 319 7.21 22.85 -26.38
CA THR A 319 6.30 23.22 -27.47
C THR A 319 5.33 24.33 -27.03
N LEU A 320 4.82 24.24 -25.81
CA LEU A 320 3.90 25.22 -25.21
C LEU A 320 4.60 26.48 -24.68
N LYS A 321 5.93 26.48 -24.62
CA LYS A 321 6.76 27.51 -23.97
C LYS A 321 6.29 27.84 -22.55
N ASN A 322 5.98 26.80 -21.76
CA ASN A 322 5.49 26.95 -20.39
C ASN A 322 6.58 26.56 -19.39
N GLU A 323 7.37 27.55 -18.95
CA GLU A 323 8.46 27.38 -17.99
C GLU A 323 7.99 26.84 -16.64
N SER A 324 6.75 27.16 -16.22
CA SER A 324 6.19 26.66 -14.96
C SER A 324 6.00 25.15 -15.01
N VAL A 325 5.43 24.62 -16.10
CA VAL A 325 5.24 23.17 -16.28
C VAL A 325 6.59 22.47 -16.46
N ALA A 326 7.51 23.09 -17.19
CA ALA A 326 8.86 22.55 -17.34
C ALA A 326 9.56 22.42 -15.97
N TYR A 327 9.48 23.44 -15.11
CA TYR A 327 10.06 23.42 -13.77
C TYR A 327 9.45 22.30 -12.90
N GLU A 328 8.12 22.23 -12.82
CA GLU A 328 7.43 21.18 -12.04
C GLU A 328 7.76 19.78 -12.56
N CYS A 329 7.86 19.61 -13.89
CA CYS A 329 8.24 18.34 -14.48
C CYS A 329 9.67 17.94 -14.11
N GLN A 330 10.63 18.87 -14.16
CA GLN A 330 12.03 18.62 -13.76
C GLN A 330 12.12 18.26 -12.27
N LYS A 331 11.32 18.92 -11.41
CA LYS A 331 11.21 18.58 -9.98
C LYS A 331 10.65 17.18 -9.76
N MET A 332 9.67 16.78 -10.57
CA MET A 332 9.14 15.43 -10.53
C MET A 332 10.17 14.40 -11.02
N SER A 333 10.91 14.70 -12.09
CA SER A 333 12.00 13.85 -12.60
C SER A 333 13.09 13.65 -11.55
N LEU A 334 13.48 14.72 -10.84
CA LEU A 334 14.40 14.63 -9.70
C LEU A 334 13.90 13.63 -8.65
N GLN A 335 12.63 13.72 -8.23
CA GLN A 335 12.04 12.83 -7.24
C GLN A 335 12.03 11.36 -7.72
N VAL A 336 11.67 11.11 -8.98
CA VAL A 336 11.67 9.76 -9.57
C VAL A 336 13.08 9.19 -9.65
N CYS A 337 14.08 9.97 -10.07
CA CYS A 337 15.49 9.51 -10.11
C CYS A 337 16.03 9.21 -8.70
N ILE A 338 15.69 10.02 -7.69
CA ILE A 338 16.03 9.75 -6.30
C ILE A 338 15.42 8.41 -5.83
N GLN A 339 14.16 8.15 -6.18
CA GLN A 339 13.48 6.89 -5.84
C GLN A 339 14.11 5.69 -6.56
N ALA A 340 14.50 5.85 -7.82
CA ALA A 340 15.17 4.82 -8.61
C ALA A 340 16.62 4.55 -8.15
N GLY A 341 17.20 5.40 -7.29
CA GLY A 341 18.61 5.34 -6.91
C GLY A 341 19.57 5.79 -8.02
N GLU A 342 19.06 6.51 -9.03
CA GLU A 342 19.83 7.04 -10.17
C GLU A 342 20.51 8.37 -9.80
N ASN A 343 21.48 8.32 -8.89
CA ASN A 343 22.09 9.53 -8.31
C ASN A 343 22.70 10.49 -9.33
N VAL A 344 23.27 9.97 -10.42
CA VAL A 344 23.90 10.79 -11.47
C VAL A 344 22.87 11.65 -12.19
N GLU A 345 21.76 11.04 -12.62
CA GLU A 345 20.67 11.80 -13.27
C GLU A 345 19.94 12.69 -12.26
N ALA A 346 19.75 12.23 -11.02
CA ALA A 346 19.20 13.06 -9.95
C ALA A 346 20.03 14.34 -9.74
N ARG A 347 21.38 14.26 -9.71
CA ARG A 347 22.25 15.44 -9.65
C ARG A 347 22.06 16.37 -10.84
N ARG A 348 21.99 15.82 -12.05
CA ARG A 348 21.80 16.61 -13.27
C ARG A 348 20.48 17.39 -13.23
N PHE A 349 19.39 16.75 -12.79
CA PHE A 349 18.11 17.43 -12.59
C PHE A 349 18.19 18.51 -11.51
N LEU A 350 18.84 18.22 -10.38
CA LEU A 350 19.04 19.18 -9.29
C LEU A 350 19.82 20.42 -9.74
N GLU A 351 20.94 20.25 -10.46
CA GLU A 351 21.75 21.35 -10.99
C GLU A 351 20.92 22.25 -11.90
N LYS A 352 20.15 21.66 -12.83
CA LYS A 352 19.25 22.40 -13.71
C LYS A 352 18.15 23.13 -12.95
N LEU A 353 17.57 22.53 -11.91
CA LEU A 353 16.57 23.18 -11.07
C LEU A 353 17.15 24.36 -10.28
N MET A 354 18.37 24.23 -9.76
CA MET A 354 19.08 25.31 -9.06
C MET A 354 19.43 26.47 -10.00
N GLU A 355 19.73 26.19 -11.27
CA GLU A 355 19.90 27.25 -12.29
C GLU A 355 18.60 27.99 -12.58
N MET A 356 17.47 27.27 -12.64
CA MET A 356 16.16 27.87 -12.91
C MET A 356 15.62 28.67 -11.72
N ARG A 357 15.80 28.17 -10.49
CA ARG A 357 15.32 28.80 -9.25
C ARG A 357 16.31 28.55 -8.09
N PRO A 358 17.34 29.40 -7.93
CA PRO A 358 18.38 29.21 -6.91
C PRO A 358 17.89 29.34 -5.47
N ASP A 359 16.75 30.04 -5.26
CA ASP A 359 16.17 30.30 -3.94
C ASP A 359 15.13 29.25 -3.50
N ASP A 360 14.95 28.14 -4.24
CA ASP A 360 14.03 27.06 -3.85
C ASP A 360 14.64 26.23 -2.70
N GLU A 361 14.20 26.54 -1.48
CA GLU A 361 14.61 25.86 -0.24
C GLU A 361 14.30 24.36 -0.24
N GLU A 362 13.33 23.89 -1.02
CA GLU A 362 13.00 22.46 -1.09
C GLU A 362 14.15 21.66 -1.73
N LEU A 363 14.92 22.27 -2.63
CA LEU A 363 16.07 21.64 -3.31
C LEU A 363 17.20 21.29 -2.32
N LYS A 364 17.28 21.98 -1.17
CA LYS A 364 18.25 21.63 -0.11
C LYS A 364 17.92 20.28 0.52
N SER A 365 16.63 19.96 0.65
CA SER A 365 16.18 18.66 1.14
C SER A 365 16.58 17.54 0.17
N ASP A 366 16.37 17.76 -1.13
CA ASP A 366 16.73 16.78 -2.16
C ASP A 366 18.24 16.62 -2.31
N THR A 367 19.02 17.69 -2.15
CA THR A 367 20.49 17.63 -2.04
C THR A 367 20.92 16.70 -0.90
N ALA A 368 20.30 16.85 0.27
CA ALA A 368 20.60 16.00 1.42
C ALA A 368 20.19 14.54 1.19
N ARG A 369 19.10 14.28 0.44
CA ARG A 369 18.70 12.92 0.04
C ARG A 369 19.72 12.28 -0.91
N ILE A 370 20.13 12.99 -1.96
CA ILE A 370 21.13 12.51 -2.93
C ILE A 370 22.44 12.16 -2.20
N ASN A 371 22.95 13.04 -1.34
CA ASN A 371 24.20 12.79 -0.60
C ASN A 371 24.11 11.54 0.30
N ARG A 372 22.95 11.30 0.92
CA ARG A 372 22.73 10.07 1.71
C ARG A 372 22.72 8.83 0.82
N LEU A 373 22.01 8.87 -0.31
CA LEU A 373 21.97 7.75 -1.26
C LEU A 373 23.36 7.42 -1.80
N GLU A 374 24.17 8.42 -2.12
CA GLU A 374 25.56 8.22 -2.56
C GLU A 374 26.43 7.59 -1.48
N SER A 375 26.26 8.02 -0.23
CA SER A 375 26.96 7.43 0.90
C SER A 375 26.59 5.95 1.04
N VAL A 376 25.30 5.61 0.94
CA VAL A 376 24.82 4.22 0.98
C VAL A 376 25.35 3.39 -0.19
N LEU A 377 25.32 3.91 -1.43
CA LEU A 377 25.86 3.22 -2.60
C LEU A 377 27.37 2.99 -2.48
N SER A 378 28.11 3.98 -1.96
CA SER A 378 29.55 3.86 -1.69
C SER A 378 29.82 2.74 -0.69
N LEU A 379 29.06 2.67 0.40
CA LEU A 379 29.16 1.60 1.40
C LEU A 379 28.81 0.22 0.82
N LYS A 380 27.78 0.11 -0.02
CA LYS A 380 27.43 -1.16 -0.71
C LYS A 380 28.55 -1.61 -1.64
N LYS A 381 29.11 -0.69 -2.44
CA LYS A 381 30.24 -0.98 -3.33
C LYS A 381 31.48 -1.41 -2.53
N GLY A 382 31.74 -0.74 -1.41
CA GLY A 382 32.80 -1.13 -0.49
C GLY A 382 32.58 -2.52 0.11
N ALA A 383 31.36 -2.87 0.52
CA ALA A 383 31.03 -4.19 1.04
C ALA A 383 31.30 -5.31 0.03
N SER A 384 30.88 -5.14 -1.23
CA SER A 384 31.19 -6.09 -2.32
C SER A 384 32.69 -6.22 -2.54
N CYS A 385 33.41 -5.09 -2.57
CA CYS A 385 34.86 -5.09 -2.78
C CYS A 385 35.60 -5.77 -1.60
N VAL A 386 35.12 -5.63 -0.36
CA VAL A 386 35.67 -6.35 0.80
C VAL A 386 35.45 -7.85 0.69
N GLU A 387 34.31 -8.31 0.16
CA GLU A 387 34.07 -9.74 -0.06
C GLU A 387 35.08 -10.32 -1.07
N ASP A 388 35.32 -9.61 -2.18
CA ASP A 388 36.29 -10.03 -3.19
C ASP A 388 37.73 -10.02 -2.64
N LEU A 389 38.13 -8.94 -1.95
CA LEU A 389 39.44 -8.84 -1.31
C LEU A 389 39.64 -9.91 -0.22
N GLN A 390 38.59 -10.30 0.50
CA GLN A 390 38.67 -11.39 1.47
C GLN A 390 39.00 -12.72 0.77
N LYS A 391 38.36 -13.02 -0.35
CA LYS A 391 38.63 -14.22 -1.15
C LYS A 391 40.05 -14.19 -1.73
N GLU A 392 40.51 -13.05 -2.23
CA GLU A 392 41.88 -12.86 -2.71
C GLU A 392 42.91 -13.06 -1.61
N LEU A 393 42.67 -12.49 -0.41
CA LEU A 393 43.55 -12.68 0.74
C LEU A 393 43.62 -14.16 1.13
N GLN A 394 42.47 -14.83 1.18
CA GLN A 394 42.41 -16.26 1.51
C GLN A 394 43.18 -17.11 0.50
N ALA A 395 43.07 -16.80 -0.79
CA ALA A 395 43.81 -17.47 -1.86
C ALA A 395 45.34 -17.23 -1.72
N ALA A 396 45.76 -15.98 -1.50
CA ALA A 396 47.16 -15.61 -1.32
C ALA A 396 47.78 -16.30 -0.08
N VAL A 397 47.05 -16.32 1.03
CA VAL A 397 47.48 -17.01 2.27
C VAL A 397 47.62 -18.52 2.03
N THR A 398 46.68 -19.13 1.31
CA THR A 398 46.73 -20.57 0.98
C THR A 398 47.89 -20.92 0.07
N ALA A 399 48.19 -20.04 -0.90
CA ALA A 399 49.31 -20.17 -1.83
C ALA A 399 50.68 -19.80 -1.20
N LEU A 400 50.69 -19.29 0.03
CA LEU A 400 51.86 -18.70 0.69
C LEU A 400 52.48 -17.53 -0.11
N ASP A 401 51.67 -16.83 -0.91
CA ASP A 401 52.08 -15.68 -1.71
C ASP A 401 52.04 -14.41 -0.85
N LYS A 402 53.22 -14.01 -0.39
CA LYS A 402 53.41 -12.88 0.53
C LYS A 402 53.17 -11.53 -0.15
N GLU A 403 53.52 -11.41 -1.42
CA GLU A 403 53.42 -10.14 -2.16
C GLU A 403 51.94 -9.85 -2.48
N ALA A 404 51.21 -10.86 -2.93
CA ALA A 404 49.77 -10.78 -3.12
C ALA A 404 49.03 -10.48 -1.79
N ALA A 405 49.39 -11.18 -0.71
CA ALA A 405 48.79 -10.94 0.60
C ALA A 405 49.04 -9.51 1.11
N SER A 406 50.24 -8.97 0.89
CA SER A 406 50.59 -7.60 1.29
C SER A 406 49.74 -6.57 0.54
N LYS A 407 49.61 -6.71 -0.78
CA LYS A 407 48.82 -5.81 -1.63
C LYS A 407 47.34 -5.79 -1.25
N VAL A 408 46.77 -6.96 -0.96
CA VAL A 408 45.38 -7.07 -0.51
C VAL A 408 45.20 -6.41 0.86
N LEU A 409 46.13 -6.62 1.81
CA LEU A 409 46.08 -5.98 3.13
C LEU A 409 46.22 -4.46 3.07
N GLU A 410 47.05 -3.91 2.17
CA GLU A 410 47.15 -2.45 1.95
C GLU A 410 45.84 -1.87 1.43
N THR A 411 45.19 -2.58 0.50
CA THR A 411 43.90 -2.17 -0.07
C THR A 411 42.81 -2.20 0.99
N LEU A 412 42.73 -3.27 1.80
CA LEU A 412 41.80 -3.36 2.94
C LEU A 412 42.07 -2.24 3.98
N LEU A 413 43.34 -1.94 4.27
CA LEU A 413 43.70 -0.87 5.20
C LEU A 413 43.20 0.49 4.73
N GLY A 414 43.35 0.81 3.45
CA GLY A 414 42.83 2.05 2.85
C GLY A 414 41.31 2.15 3.00
N MET A 415 40.60 1.09 2.60
CA MET A 415 39.13 1.05 2.68
C MET A 415 38.60 1.23 4.11
N PHE A 416 39.27 0.65 5.11
CA PHE A 416 38.83 0.76 6.51
C PHE A 416 39.09 2.15 7.09
N LYS A 417 40.20 2.80 6.69
CA LYS A 417 40.50 4.18 7.11
C LYS A 417 39.51 5.18 6.53
N ASP A 418 39.16 5.00 5.26
CA ASP A 418 38.27 5.91 4.54
C ASP A 418 36.78 5.66 4.87
N CYS A 419 36.48 4.74 5.80
CA CYS A 419 35.11 4.35 6.16
C CYS A 419 34.27 3.90 4.96
N ALA A 420 34.92 3.32 3.95
CA ALA A 420 34.25 2.88 2.72
C ALA A 420 33.39 1.61 2.94
N VAL A 421 33.46 0.98 4.13
CA VAL A 421 32.73 -0.25 4.48
C VAL A 421 32.16 -0.18 5.90
N THR A 422 31.09 -0.94 6.14
CA THR A 422 30.48 -1.08 7.46
C THR A 422 31.11 -2.21 8.27
N TRP A 423 31.04 -2.12 9.60
CA TRP A 423 31.46 -3.22 10.50
C TRP A 423 30.71 -4.52 10.21
N ASP A 424 29.42 -4.45 9.87
CA ASP A 424 28.63 -5.62 9.55
C ASP A 424 29.12 -6.36 8.31
N ALA A 425 29.55 -5.64 7.27
CA ALA A 425 30.16 -6.26 6.09
C ALA A 425 31.47 -6.99 6.47
N VAL A 426 32.34 -6.34 7.24
CA VAL A 426 33.62 -6.90 7.71
C VAL A 426 33.40 -8.14 8.59
N ARG A 427 32.41 -8.08 9.49
CA ARG A 427 32.03 -9.17 10.39
C ARG A 427 31.45 -10.36 9.63
N THR A 428 30.55 -10.11 8.69
CA THR A 428 29.86 -11.14 7.90
C THR A 428 30.84 -11.87 6.99
N CYS A 429 31.74 -11.13 6.31
CA CYS A 429 32.78 -11.70 5.46
C CYS A 429 33.92 -12.36 6.25
N LYS A 430 33.94 -12.25 7.59
CA LYS A 430 34.96 -12.83 8.48
C LYS A 430 36.39 -12.40 8.15
N VAL A 431 36.57 -11.18 7.60
CA VAL A 431 37.86 -10.65 7.14
C VAL A 431 38.95 -10.73 8.22
N GLY A 432 38.60 -10.46 9.48
CA GLY A 432 39.54 -10.53 10.59
C GLY A 432 40.19 -11.91 10.79
N LYS A 433 39.51 -13.00 10.40
CA LYS A 433 40.07 -14.36 10.44
C LYS A 433 41.21 -14.50 9.42
N ASP A 434 40.99 -14.04 8.19
CA ASP A 434 41.96 -14.19 7.11
C ASP A 434 43.15 -13.23 7.26
N VAL A 435 42.91 -12.02 7.78
CA VAL A 435 43.97 -11.12 8.23
C VAL A 435 44.82 -11.78 9.32
N GLY A 436 44.18 -12.47 10.27
CA GLY A 436 44.86 -13.24 11.32
C GLY A 436 45.66 -14.43 10.78
N ASN A 437 45.24 -15.03 9.67
CA ASN A 437 45.99 -16.10 8.99
C ASN A 437 47.19 -15.53 8.22
N ALA A 438 47.04 -14.40 7.53
CA ALA A 438 48.15 -13.71 6.86
C ALA A 438 49.26 -13.33 7.85
N MET A 439 48.90 -12.88 9.06
CA MET A 439 49.85 -12.58 10.13
C MET A 439 50.71 -13.79 10.55
N LYS A 440 50.25 -15.02 10.32
CA LYS A 440 50.94 -16.27 10.70
C LYS A 440 51.86 -16.83 9.60
N MET A 441 51.98 -16.16 8.46
CA MET A 441 52.82 -16.62 7.33
C MET A 441 54.34 -16.47 7.57
N GLY A 442 54.76 -16.03 8.75
CA GLY A 442 56.18 -15.97 9.15
C GLY A 442 56.96 -14.79 8.59
N ASP A 443 56.29 -13.78 8.04
CA ASP A 443 56.89 -12.55 7.53
C ASP A 443 56.63 -11.37 8.51
N PRO A 444 57.68 -10.72 9.07
CA PRO A 444 57.53 -9.62 10.01
C PRO A 444 56.80 -8.39 9.43
N ASP A 445 57.02 -8.07 8.16
CA ASP A 445 56.46 -6.88 7.52
C ASP A 445 54.97 -7.09 7.24
N LEU A 446 54.63 -8.27 6.71
CA LEU A 446 53.24 -8.71 6.52
C LEU A 446 52.49 -8.75 7.87
N ALA A 447 53.13 -9.26 8.93
CA ALA A 447 52.54 -9.31 10.27
C ALA A 447 52.35 -7.92 10.90
N SER A 448 53.20 -6.96 10.56
CA SER A 448 53.05 -5.55 10.97
C SER A 448 51.87 -4.90 10.26
N LEU A 449 51.75 -5.11 8.94
CA LEU A 449 50.64 -4.61 8.13
C LEU A 449 49.30 -5.21 8.57
N ALA A 450 49.23 -6.52 8.77
CA ALA A 450 48.04 -7.22 9.26
C ALA A 450 47.58 -6.67 10.64
N ARG A 451 48.52 -6.35 11.54
CA ARG A 451 48.20 -5.72 12.83
C ARG A 451 47.57 -4.34 12.68
N LYS A 452 48.01 -3.53 11.71
CA LYS A 452 47.37 -2.24 11.40
C LYS A 452 45.94 -2.44 10.93
N VAL A 453 45.71 -3.40 10.03
CA VAL A 453 44.37 -3.75 9.54
C VAL A 453 43.47 -4.19 10.69
N VAL A 454 43.93 -5.04 11.61
CA VAL A 454 43.17 -5.43 12.81
C VAL A 454 42.82 -4.21 13.68
N GLY A 455 43.75 -3.26 13.84
CA GLY A 455 43.48 -2.01 14.56
C GLY A 455 42.33 -1.20 13.96
N GLU A 456 42.29 -1.06 12.62
CA GLU A 456 41.19 -0.38 11.94
C GLU A 456 39.86 -1.17 12.01
N ILE A 457 39.92 -2.50 11.96
CA ILE A 457 38.74 -3.35 12.19
C ILE A 457 38.16 -3.12 13.59
N GLN A 458 39.01 -3.01 14.62
CA GLN A 458 38.59 -2.70 15.98
C GLN A 458 38.02 -1.28 16.09
N ALA A 459 38.62 -0.31 15.40
CA ALA A 459 38.10 1.05 15.35
C ALA A 459 36.71 1.10 14.69
N LEU A 460 36.49 0.37 13.59
CA LEU A 460 35.18 0.22 12.95
C LEU A 460 34.15 -0.42 13.89
N ALA A 461 34.53 -1.48 14.62
CA ALA A 461 33.65 -2.12 15.60
C ALA A 461 33.27 -1.18 16.76
N GLN A 462 34.21 -0.36 17.23
CA GLN A 462 33.96 0.66 18.26
C GLN A 462 33.02 1.76 17.77
N ARG A 463 33.21 2.25 16.53
CA ARG A 463 32.31 3.25 15.91
C ARG A 463 30.89 2.70 15.77
N ALA A 464 30.75 1.46 15.30
CA ALA A 464 29.46 0.78 15.20
C ALA A 464 28.80 0.58 16.58
N GLY A 465 29.58 0.27 17.62
CA GLY A 465 29.07 0.17 19.00
C GLY A 465 28.55 1.50 19.57
N LEU A 466 29.09 2.63 19.10
CA LEU A 466 28.66 3.98 19.45
C LEU A 466 27.48 4.48 18.60
N GLY A 467 27.08 3.75 17.55
CA GLY A 467 25.97 4.09 16.67
C GLY A 467 26.34 4.97 15.47
N PHE A 468 27.60 4.94 15.03
CA PHE A 468 28.10 5.61 13.83
C PHE A 468 28.30 4.66 12.66
#